data_AF-A0A0M3JFN9-F1
#
_entry.id   AF-A0A0M3JFN9-F1
#
_cell.length_a   1.000
_cell.length_b   1.000
_cell.length_c   1.000
_cell.angle_alpha   90.00
_cell.angle_beta   90.00
_cell.angle_gamma   90.00
#
_symmetry.space_group_name_H-M   'P 1'
#
loop_
_entity.id
_entity.type
_entity.pdbx_description
1 polymer ?
#
loop_
_entity_poly.entity_id
_entity_poly.type
_entity_poly.pdbx_seq_one_letter_code
_entity_poly.pdbx_strand_id
1 'polypeptide(L)'
;MTVRSRHSYNLRITLAADAVVCKEATLFGDISVGAGTVVHPAAEIKATNGPIVIGENNNVEELAVIENLLVNLGPEGETMTIGRDNVFEVRSGSFF
;
A
#
# COMPACT_ATOMS: atom_id res chain seq x y z
N MET A 1 -0.48 -4.12 34.59
CA MET A 1 -1.19 -3.26 33.63
C MET A 1 -0.15 -2.74 32.64
N THR A 2 0.16 -3.52 31.60
CA THR A 2 1.15 -3.10 30.60
C THR A 2 0.44 -2.18 29.62
N VAL A 3 0.75 -0.88 29.70
CA VAL A 3 0.40 0.06 28.63
C VAL A 3 1.17 -0.42 27.42
N ARG A 4 0.53 -1.21 26.54
CA ARG A 4 1.05 -1.39 25.18
C ARG A 4 1.02 0.00 24.58
N SER A 5 2.17 0.65 24.50
CA SER A 5 2.31 1.88 23.72
C SER A 5 1.68 1.58 22.37
N ARG A 6 0.70 2.38 21.97
CA ARG A 6 0.19 2.33 20.60
C ARG A 6 1.42 2.58 19.74
N HIS A 7 1.88 1.55 19.04
CA HIS A 7 3.06 1.64 18.20
C HIS A 7 2.77 2.75 17.19
N SER A 8 3.63 3.75 17.16
CA SER A 8 3.49 4.90 16.27
C SER A 8 3.91 4.46 14.88
N TYR A 9 3.06 3.72 14.17
CA TYR A 9 3.27 3.47 12.75
C TYR A 9 3.40 4.82 12.05
N ASN A 10 4.43 4.98 11.22
CA ASN A 10 4.59 6.20 10.45
C ASN A 10 3.46 6.21 9.41
N LEU A 11 2.38 6.95 9.67
CA LEU A 11 1.26 7.04 8.73
C LEU A 11 1.63 8.06 7.66
N ARG A 12 2.45 7.64 6.71
CA ARG A 12 2.95 8.49 5.64
C ARG A 12 2.58 7.91 4.28
N ILE A 13 1.92 8.75 3.48
CA ILE A 13 1.71 8.47 2.07
C ILE A 13 2.72 9.30 1.29
N THR A 14 3.58 8.63 0.52
CA THR A 14 4.57 9.26 -0.35
C THR A 14 4.27 8.86 -1.79
N LEU A 15 4.01 9.84 -2.64
CA LEU A 15 3.75 9.65 -4.06
C LEU A 15 4.89 10.29 -4.86
N ALA A 16 5.41 9.57 -5.86
CA ALA A 16 6.25 10.19 -6.88
C ALA A 16 5.48 11.30 -7.62
N ALA A 17 6.20 12.27 -8.18
CA ALA A 17 5.60 13.47 -8.77
C ALA A 17 4.63 13.19 -9.93
N ASP A 18 4.83 12.07 -10.63
CA ASP A 18 4.03 11.61 -11.77
C ASP A 18 3.20 10.35 -11.47
N ALA A 19 3.17 9.89 -10.21
CA ALA A 19 2.22 8.87 -9.79
C ALA A 19 0.79 9.46 -9.80
N VAL A 20 -0.16 8.71 -10.34
CA VAL A 20 -1.56 9.14 -10.44
C VAL A 20 -2.40 8.31 -9.48
N VAL A 21 -3.03 8.96 -8.50
CA VAL A 21 -3.94 8.29 -7.55
C VAL A 21 -5.30 8.95 -7.66
N CYS A 22 -6.31 8.18 -8.05
CA CYS A 22 -7.68 8.67 -8.12
C CYS A 22 -8.18 9.07 -6.72
N LYS A 23 -9.00 10.12 -6.68
CA LYS A 23 -9.55 10.66 -5.42
C LYS A 23 -10.37 9.63 -4.65
N GLU A 24 -10.99 8.71 -5.37
CA GLU A 24 -11.84 7.63 -4.85
C GLU A 24 -11.03 6.43 -4.35
N ALA A 25 -9.71 6.38 -4.59
CA ALA A 25 -8.85 5.33 -4.06
C ALA A 25 -8.63 5.53 -2.55
N THR A 26 -8.52 4.42 -1.82
CA THR A 26 -8.23 4.43 -0.37
C THR A 26 -6.81 3.96 -0.12
N LEU A 27 -5.99 4.83 0.44
CA LEU A 27 -4.64 4.51 0.90
C LEU A 27 -4.60 4.62 2.43
N PHE A 28 -4.25 3.54 3.11
CA PHE A 28 -4.20 3.48 4.57
C PHE A 28 -2.86 2.92 5.07
N GLY A 29 -2.20 3.63 5.98
CA GLY A 29 -0.93 3.22 6.59
C GLY A 29 0.31 3.90 6.00
N ASP A 30 1.47 3.24 6.10
CA ASP A 30 2.74 3.70 5.50
C ASP A 30 2.85 3.16 4.07
N ILE A 31 2.73 4.04 3.07
CA ILE A 31 2.65 3.67 1.66
C ILE A 31 3.57 4.57 0.85
N SER A 32 4.41 3.96 0.03
CA SER A 32 5.21 4.64 -1.00
C SER A 32 4.83 4.14 -2.39
N VAL A 33 4.56 5.06 -3.31
CA VAL A 33 4.17 4.77 -4.71
C VAL A 33 5.20 5.36 -5.68
N GLY A 34 5.83 4.50 -6.47
CA GLY A 34 6.83 4.85 -7.46
C GLY A 34 6.28 5.61 -8.68
N ALA A 35 7.20 6.17 -9.46
CA ALA A 35 6.89 6.97 -10.64
C ALA A 35 6.07 6.20 -11.68
N GLY A 36 5.19 6.92 -12.39
CA GLY A 36 4.34 6.35 -13.45
C GLY A 36 3.29 5.33 -13.00
N THR A 37 3.20 5.00 -11.70
CA THR A 37 2.16 4.10 -11.18
C THR A 37 0.80 4.80 -11.14
N VAL A 38 -0.25 4.10 -11.57
CA VAL A 38 -1.63 4.57 -11.59
C VAL A 38 -2.49 3.74 -10.64
N VAL A 39 -3.21 4.41 -9.74
CA VAL A 39 -4.21 3.81 -8.84
C VAL A 39 -5.59 4.30 -9.24
N HIS A 40 -6.40 3.41 -9.80
CA HIS A 40 -7.73 3.67 -10.34
C HIS A 40 -8.77 3.94 -9.23
N PRO A 41 -9.98 4.44 -9.58
CA PRO A 41 -11.03 4.70 -8.60
C PRO A 41 -11.39 3.48 -7.76
N ALA A 42 -11.68 3.71 -6.48
CA ALA A 42 -12.11 2.69 -5.52
C ALA A 42 -11.14 1.52 -5.29
N ALA A 43 -9.90 1.58 -5.79
CA ALA A 43 -8.84 0.68 -5.38
C ALA A 43 -8.46 0.93 -3.90
N GLU A 44 -8.06 -0.12 -3.19
CA GLU A 44 -7.68 -0.06 -1.78
C GLU A 44 -6.25 -0.58 -1.58
N ILE A 45 -5.38 0.24 -0.99
CA ILE A 45 -4.02 -0.12 -0.60
C ILE A 45 -3.89 0.04 0.91
N LYS A 46 -3.65 -1.06 1.62
CA LYS A 46 -3.71 -1.12 3.08
C LYS A 46 -2.43 -1.69 3.68
N ALA A 47 -1.61 -0.82 4.23
CA ALA A 47 -0.44 -1.18 5.03
C ALA A 47 -0.88 -1.56 6.46
N THR A 48 -1.66 -2.65 6.59
CA THR A 48 -2.33 -3.05 7.84
C THR A 48 -1.35 -3.53 8.90
N ASN A 49 -0.43 -4.43 8.54
CA ASN A 49 0.56 -5.00 9.48
C ASN A 49 2.00 -4.51 9.26
N GLY A 50 2.22 -3.65 8.27
CA GLY A 50 3.53 -3.09 7.95
C GLY A 50 3.51 -2.25 6.67
N PRO A 51 4.60 -1.54 6.33
CA PRO A 51 4.66 -0.65 5.18
C PRO A 51 4.42 -1.36 3.84
N ILE A 52 3.94 -0.61 2.84
CA ILE A 52 3.86 -1.06 1.46
C ILE A 52 4.71 -0.13 0.58
N VAL A 53 5.62 -0.71 -0.19
CA VAL A 53 6.42 -0.01 -1.20
C VAL A 53 6.07 -0.55 -2.57
N ILE A 54 5.44 0.29 -3.41
CA ILE A 54 5.09 -0.02 -4.79
C ILE A 54 6.10 0.64 -5.72
N GLY A 55 6.71 -0.16 -6.60
CA GLY A 55 7.66 0.32 -7.60
C GLY A 55 7.01 1.15 -8.73
N GLU A 56 7.74 1.30 -9.82
CA GLU A 56 7.37 2.15 -10.95
C GLU A 56 6.37 1.47 -11.91
N ASN A 57 5.60 2.28 -12.64
CA ASN A 57 4.77 1.86 -13.79
C ASN A 57 3.81 0.70 -13.49
N ASN A 58 3.27 0.63 -12.28
CA ASN A 58 2.23 -0.34 -11.96
C ASN A 58 0.84 0.23 -12.26
N ASN A 59 -0.11 -0.63 -12.64
CA ASN A 59 -1.52 -0.28 -12.75
C ASN A 59 -2.32 -1.03 -11.69
N VAL A 60 -2.90 -0.30 -10.74
CA VAL A 60 -3.83 -0.85 -9.74
C VAL A 60 -5.24 -0.46 -10.18
N GLU A 61 -5.96 -1.40 -10.79
CA GLU A 61 -7.24 -1.13 -11.44
C GLU A 61 -8.42 -1.00 -10.46
N GLU A 62 -9.60 -0.67 -10.99
CA GLU A 62 -10.80 -0.32 -10.21
C GLU A 62 -11.16 -1.45 -9.22
N LEU A 63 -11.45 -1.10 -7.97
CA LEU A 63 -11.82 -2.05 -6.90
C LEU A 63 -10.75 -3.10 -6.55
N ALA A 64 -9.51 -2.98 -7.05
CA ALA A 64 -8.43 -3.88 -6.66
C ALA A 64 -8.01 -3.62 -5.20
N VAL A 65 -7.65 -4.68 -4.47
CA VAL A 65 -7.22 -4.61 -3.07
C VAL A 65 -5.80 -5.14 -2.93
N ILE A 66 -4.90 -4.32 -2.39
CA ILE A 66 -3.56 -4.70 -1.96
C ILE A 66 -3.49 -4.50 -0.45
N GLU A 67 -3.22 -5.56 0.31
CA GLU A 67 -3.13 -5.45 1.77
C GLU A 67 -1.95 -6.23 2.33
N ASN A 68 -1.16 -5.56 3.17
CA ASN A 68 -0.05 -6.14 3.89
C ASN A 68 -0.52 -6.78 5.19
N LEU A 69 -0.61 -8.11 5.16
CA LEU A 69 -0.96 -8.95 6.30
C LEU A 69 0.24 -9.69 6.87
N LEU A 70 1.45 -9.49 6.32
CA LEU A 70 2.68 -10.10 6.79
C LEU A 70 2.84 -9.91 8.29
N VAL A 71 3.03 -11.03 8.99
CA VAL A 71 3.15 -11.06 10.45
C VAL A 71 4.61 -11.08 10.84
N ASN A 72 5.10 -9.96 11.36
CA ASN A 72 6.42 -9.89 11.96
C ASN A 72 6.32 -9.39 13.41
N LEU A 73 7.16 -9.93 14.29
CA LEU A 73 7.16 -9.63 15.72
C LEU A 73 7.89 -8.32 16.06
N GLY A 74 8.52 -7.69 15.06
CA GLY A 74 9.19 -6.40 15.19
C GLY A 74 8.20 -5.22 15.25
N PRO A 75 8.59 -4.11 15.89
CA PRO A 75 7.69 -2.96 16.11
C PRO A 75 7.25 -2.21 14.85
N GLU A 76 7.96 -2.38 13.73
CA GLU A 76 7.67 -1.68 12.46
C GLU A 76 6.89 -2.53 11.45
N GLY A 77 6.63 -3.81 11.76
CA GLY A 77 6.06 -4.74 10.79
C GLY A 77 7.05 -5.14 9.69
N GLU A 78 6.60 -6.00 8.78
CA GLU A 78 7.39 -6.38 7.60
C GLU A 78 6.92 -5.59 6.39
N THR A 79 7.86 -5.08 5.60
CA THR A 79 7.53 -4.28 4.41
C THR A 79 7.12 -5.19 3.25
N MET A 80 5.91 -5.00 2.73
CA MET A 80 5.54 -5.57 1.43
C MET A 80 6.18 -4.73 0.33
N THR A 81 6.94 -5.37 -0.56
CA THR A 81 7.52 -4.72 -1.75
C THR A 81 6.88 -5.26 -3.01
N ILE A 82 6.27 -4.39 -3.79
CA ILE A 82 5.76 -4.66 -5.14
C ILE A 82 6.77 -4.08 -6.13
N GLY A 83 7.13 -4.87 -7.14
CA GLY A 83 8.09 -4.49 -8.18
C GLY A 83 7.55 -3.43 -9.15
N ARG A 84 8.06 -3.43 -10.38
CA ARG A 84 7.61 -2.54 -11.46
C ARG A 84 6.83 -3.28 -12.53
N ASP A 85 6.11 -2.53 -13.35
CA ASP A 85 5.42 -3.01 -14.56
C ASP A 85 4.38 -4.13 -14.32
N ASN A 86 3.67 -4.09 -13.18
CA ASN A 86 2.60 -5.03 -12.85
C ASN A 86 1.22 -4.45 -13.13
N VAL A 87 0.23 -5.33 -13.31
CA VAL A 87 -1.20 -4.98 -13.39
C VAL A 87 -1.95 -5.76 -12.31
N PHE A 88 -2.67 -5.04 -11.45
CA PHE A 88 -3.64 -5.59 -10.51
C PHE A 88 -5.03 -5.36 -11.11
N GLU A 89 -5.61 -6.40 -11.69
CA GLU A 89 -6.85 -6.30 -12.46
C GLU A 89 -8.06 -5.91 -11.61
N VAL A 90 -9.11 -5.44 -12.28
CA VAL A 90 -10.39 -5.05 -11.66
C VAL A 90 -10.90 -6.09 -10.66
N ARG A 91 -11.21 -5.65 -9.43
CA ARG A 91 -11.69 -6.50 -8.30
C ARG A 91 -10.75 -7.64 -7.90
N SER A 92 -9.47 -7.59 -8.26
CA SER A 92 -8.49 -8.55 -7.76
C SER A 92 -8.15 -8.29 -6.29
N GLY A 93 -7.82 -9.35 -5.56
CA GLY A 93 -7.34 -9.29 -4.18
C GLY A 93 -5.93 -9.86 -4.09
N SER A 94 -4.97 -9.04 -3.67
CA SER A 94 -3.58 -9.42 -3.44
C SER A 94 -3.28 -9.26 -1.95
N PHE A 95 -3.20 -10.39 -1.26
CA PHE A 95 -2.96 -10.45 0.18
C PHE A 95 -1.70 -11.27 0.41
N PHE A 96 -0.72 -10.68 1.09
CA PHE A 96 0.55 -11.32 1.43
C PHE A 96 0.80 -11.22 2.93
#